data_AF-A0A958BP08-F1
#
_entry.id   AF-A0A958BP08-F1
#
_cell.length_a   1.000
_cell.length_b   1.000
_cell.length_c   1.000
_cell.angle_alpha   90.00
_cell.angle_beta   90.00
_cell.angle_gamma   90.00
#
_symmetry.space_group_name_H-M   'P 1'
#
loop_
_entity.id
_entity.type
_entity.pdbx_description
1 polymer ?
#
loop_
_entity_poly.entity_id
_entity_poly.type
_entity_poly.pdbx_seq_one_letter_code
_entity_poly.pdbx_strand_id
1 'polypeptide(L)'
;MSNKDNNIVDMNDLSKRFEDRIPTCKEMVDLLNLYVDGELDEKTRAAFDKHFELCPPCVDFLANYKKAIDLGKVAARKESAEELPCSVKEHLRSFLIKHGIPLKKNND
;
A
#
# COMPACT_ATOMS: atom_id res chain seq x y z
N MET A 1 14.87 9.99 -26.74
CA MET A 1 13.40 9.82 -26.71
C MET A 1 13.05 9.00 -25.50
N SER A 2 12.36 9.61 -24.53
CA SER A 2 11.82 8.89 -23.37
C SER A 2 10.67 8.01 -23.82
N ASN A 3 10.79 6.69 -23.70
CA ASN A 3 9.61 5.84 -23.61
C ASN A 3 9.42 5.52 -22.13
N LYS A 4 8.40 6.14 -21.55
CA LYS A 4 7.94 5.84 -20.20
C LYS A 4 7.36 4.43 -20.28
N ASP A 5 8.10 3.45 -19.78
CA ASP A 5 7.55 2.16 -19.40
C ASP A 5 6.61 2.42 -18.22
N ASN A 6 5.42 2.93 -18.55
CA ASN A 6 4.27 2.99 -17.68
C ASN A 6 3.88 1.54 -17.45
N ASN A 7 4.48 0.95 -16.41
CA ASN A 7 4.12 -0.34 -15.85
C ASN A 7 2.73 -0.22 -15.20
N ILE A 8 1.72 0.05 -16.02
CA ILE A 8 0.32 -0.16 -15.70
C ILE A 8 0.15 -1.66 -15.81
N VAL A 9 0.35 -2.34 -14.69
CA VAL A 9 -0.02 -3.75 -14.53
C VAL A 9 -1.52 -3.85 -14.79
N ASP A 10 -1.90 -4.34 -15.96
CA ASP A 10 -3.29 -4.64 -16.27
C ASP A 10 -3.75 -5.79 -15.36
N MET A 11 -4.67 -5.49 -14.43
CA MET A 11 -5.19 -6.45 -13.46
C MET A 11 -5.86 -7.66 -14.14
N ASN A 12 -6.38 -7.49 -15.37
CA ASN A 12 -6.92 -8.59 -16.17
C ASN A 12 -5.83 -9.51 -16.74
N ASP A 13 -4.59 -9.03 -16.87
CA ASP A 13 -3.43 -9.81 -17.30
C ASP A 13 -2.88 -10.66 -16.14
N LEU A 14 -2.80 -10.08 -14.93
CA LEU A 14 -2.30 -10.79 -13.75
C LEU A 14 -3.12 -12.04 -13.41
N SER A 15 -4.46 -11.94 -13.37
CA SER A 15 -5.30 -13.09 -13.04
C SER A 15 -5.26 -14.23 -14.07
N LYS A 16 -5.06 -13.93 -15.37
CA LYS A 16 -4.88 -14.96 -16.42
C LYS A 16 -3.49 -15.59 -16.39
N ARG A 17 -2.45 -14.84 -16.02
CA ARG A 17 -1.06 -15.30 -16.08
C ARG A 17 -0.68 -16.39 -15.08
N PHE A 18 -1.40 -16.53 -13.97
CA PHE A 18 -1.13 -17.58 -12.98
C PHE A 18 -1.51 -18.99 -13.46
N GLU A 19 -2.34 -19.10 -14.50
CA GLU A 19 -2.75 -20.40 -15.06
C GLU A 19 -1.68 -20.98 -16.00
N ASP A 20 -0.81 -20.14 -16.57
CA ASP A 20 0.17 -20.55 -17.60
C ASP A 20 1.62 -20.65 -17.09
N ARG A 21 1.98 -19.98 -15.98
CA ARG A 21 3.32 -20.08 -15.38
C ARG A 21 3.40 -19.66 -13.91
N ILE A 22 4.50 -20.05 -13.27
CA ILE A 22 4.87 -19.56 -11.94
C ILE A 22 5.22 -18.05 -12.02
N PRO A 23 4.63 -17.21 -11.16
CA PRO A 23 4.96 -15.80 -11.05
C PRO A 23 6.39 -15.58 -10.54
N THR A 24 7.03 -14.53 -11.01
CA THR A 24 8.33 -14.10 -10.46
C THR A 24 8.15 -13.50 -9.06
N CYS A 25 9.25 -13.42 -8.30
CA CYS A 25 9.23 -12.76 -6.99
C CYS A 25 8.70 -11.32 -7.07
N LYS A 26 9.04 -10.59 -8.14
CA LYS A 26 8.58 -9.21 -8.35
C LYS A 26 7.06 -9.15 -8.53
N GLU A 27 6.50 -10.00 -9.38
CA GLU A 27 5.05 -10.04 -9.64
C GLU A 27 4.26 -10.39 -8.37
N MET A 28 4.79 -11.30 -7.55
CA MET A 28 4.18 -11.65 -6.25
C MET A 28 4.18 -10.47 -5.28
N VAL A 29 5.29 -9.75 -5.19
CA VAL A 29 5.42 -8.56 -4.32
C VAL A 29 4.51 -7.44 -4.80
N ASP A 30 4.43 -7.22 -6.12
CA ASP A 30 3.56 -6.19 -6.70
C ASP A 30 2.08 -6.46 -6.37
N LEU A 31 1.61 -7.71 -6.42
CA LEU A 31 0.26 -8.07 -5.96
C LEU A 31 0.02 -7.83 -4.47
N LEU A 32 1.00 -8.16 -3.63
CA LEU A 32 0.90 -7.91 -2.19
C LEU A 32 0.83 -6.42 -1.88
N ASN A 33 1.59 -5.58 -2.59
CA ASN A 33 1.48 -4.13 -2.50
C ASN A 33 0.07 -3.65 -2.87
N LEU A 34 -0.44 -4.08 -4.03
CA LEU A 34 -1.79 -3.72 -4.49
C LEU A 34 -2.88 -4.18 -3.49
N TYR A 35 -2.69 -5.35 -2.87
CA TYR A 35 -3.59 -5.83 -1.81
C TYR A 35 -3.57 -4.89 -0.60
N VAL A 36 -2.37 -4.49 -0.14
CA VAL A 36 -2.18 -3.58 1.00
C VAL A 36 -2.74 -2.19 0.71
N ASP A 37 -2.54 -1.69 -0.50
CA ASP A 37 -2.95 -0.33 -0.91
C ASP A 37 -4.45 -0.22 -1.24
N GLY A 38 -5.18 -1.33 -1.30
CA GLY A 38 -6.61 -1.31 -1.59
C GLY A 38 -6.94 -1.38 -3.08
N GLU A 39 -5.95 -1.57 -3.95
CA GLU A 39 -6.05 -1.34 -5.40
C GLU A 39 -6.26 -2.61 -6.24
N LEU A 40 -6.26 -3.80 -5.63
CA LEU A 40 -6.66 -5.03 -6.32
C LEU A 40 -8.11 -5.01 -6.78
N ASP A 41 -8.36 -5.66 -7.92
CA ASP A 41 -9.71 -5.98 -8.36
C ASP A 41 -10.45 -6.88 -7.35
N GLU A 42 -11.78 -6.81 -7.36
CA GLU A 42 -12.65 -7.49 -6.38
C GLU A 42 -12.43 -9.01 -6.34
N LYS A 43 -12.24 -9.64 -7.50
CA LYS A 43 -12.10 -11.10 -7.59
C LYS A 43 -10.77 -11.54 -6.98
N THR A 44 -9.68 -10.87 -7.32
CA THR A 44 -8.35 -11.18 -6.78
C THR A 44 -8.27 -10.86 -5.29
N ARG A 45 -8.84 -9.73 -4.85
CA ARG A 45 -8.93 -9.37 -3.42
C ARG A 45 -9.66 -10.44 -2.62
N ALA A 46 -10.83 -10.89 -3.09
CA ALA A 46 -11.59 -11.94 -2.41
C ALA A 46 -10.81 -13.27 -2.29
N ALA A 47 -9.97 -13.60 -3.27
CA ALA A 47 -9.10 -14.78 -3.19
C ALA A 47 -8.02 -14.65 -2.09
N PHE A 48 -7.41 -13.47 -1.97
CA PHE A 48 -6.48 -13.17 -0.88
C PHE A 48 -7.18 -13.19 0.49
N ASP A 49 -8.33 -12.54 0.61
CA ASP A 49 -9.11 -12.49 1.85
C ASP A 49 -9.43 -13.92 2.34
N LYS A 50 -9.96 -14.77 1.44
CA LYS A 50 -10.22 -16.18 1.74
C LYS A 50 -8.96 -16.95 2.15
N HIS A 51 -7.82 -16.66 1.53
CA HIS A 51 -6.56 -17.31 1.91
C HIS A 51 -6.13 -16.91 3.33
N PHE A 52 -6.24 -15.63 3.67
CA PHE A 52 -5.90 -15.12 5.00
C PHE A 52 -6.86 -15.62 6.09
N GLU A 53 -8.14 -15.82 5.78
CA GLU A 53 -9.09 -16.46 6.70
C GLU A 53 -8.71 -17.90 7.06
N LEU A 54 -8.11 -18.63 6.12
CA LEU A 54 -7.83 -20.06 6.24
C LEU A 54 -6.37 -20.39 6.61
N CYS A 55 -5.46 -19.42 6.57
CA CYS A 55 -4.02 -19.65 6.72
C CYS A 55 -3.37 -18.66 7.71
N PRO A 56 -3.31 -18.99 9.01
CA PRO A 56 -2.67 -18.14 10.02
C PRO A 56 -1.23 -17.73 9.70
N PRO A 57 -0.34 -18.60 9.17
CA PRO A 57 1.01 -18.18 8.79
C PRO A 57 1.05 -17.06 7.75
N CYS A 58 0.08 -17.01 6.84
CA CYS A 58 0.01 -15.97 5.83
C CYS A 58 -0.54 -14.64 6.39
N VAL A 59 -1.36 -14.70 7.45
CA VAL A 59 -1.74 -13.52 8.23
C VAL A 59 -0.52 -12.92 8.92
N ASP A 60 0.30 -13.75 9.57
CA ASP A 60 1.53 -13.31 10.23
C ASP A 60 2.53 -12.73 9.22
N PHE A 61 2.67 -13.38 8.06
CA PHE A 61 3.48 -12.85 6.96
C PHE A 61 2.99 -11.47 6.51
N LEU A 62 1.70 -11.31 6.26
CA LEU A 62 1.12 -10.03 5.83
C LEU A 62 1.34 -8.93 6.87
N ALA A 63 1.21 -9.24 8.16
CA ALA A 63 1.48 -8.30 9.24
C ALA A 63 2.95 -7.83 9.23
N ASN A 64 3.89 -8.77 9.09
CA ASN A 64 5.31 -8.45 9.00
C ASN A 64 5.65 -7.66 7.73
N TYR A 65 5.03 -8.00 6.61
CA TYR A 65 5.19 -7.29 5.34
C TYR A 65 4.75 -5.83 5.44
N LYS A 66 3.56 -5.56 5.99
CA LYS A 66 3.08 -4.19 6.27
C LYS A 66 4.05 -3.41 7.16
N LYS A 67 4.57 -4.06 8.21
CA LYS A 67 5.58 -3.45 9.10
C LYS A 67 6.88 -3.11 8.36
N ALA A 68 7.33 -3.97 7.45
CA ALA A 68 8.52 -3.70 6.64
C ALA A 68 8.33 -2.49 5.72
N ILE A 69 7.14 -2.35 5.10
CA ILE A 69 6.77 -1.18 4.31
C ILE A 69 6.84 0.10 5.17
N ASP A 70 6.25 0.07 6.37
CA ASP A 70 6.25 1.23 7.26
C ASP A 70 7.66 1.64 7.70
N LEU A 71 8.52 0.67 8.02
CA LEU A 71 9.92 0.93 8.34
C LEU A 71 10.66 1.55 7.15
N GLY A 72 10.43 1.06 5.93
CA GLY A 72 10.97 1.66 4.70
C GLY A 72 10.52 3.12 4.52
N LYS A 73 9.23 3.41 4.74
CA LYS A 73 8.68 4.78 4.69
C LYS A 73 9.28 5.71 5.74
N VAL A 74 9.62 5.20 6.93
CA VAL A 74 10.28 5.97 7.99
C VAL A 74 11.73 6.26 7.61
N ALA A 75 12.46 5.26 7.12
CA ALA A 75 13.85 5.43 6.67
C ALA A 75 13.94 6.45 5.53
N ALA A 76 13.08 6.34 4.51
CA ALA A 76 13.05 7.26 3.37
C ALA A 76 12.71 8.71 3.76
N ARG A 77 11.84 8.90 4.77
CA ARG A 77 11.51 10.25 5.29
C ARG A 77 12.67 10.90 6.03
N LYS A 78 13.52 10.12 6.70
CA LYS A 78 14.67 10.64 7.43
C LYS A 78 15.71 11.28 6.50
N GLU A 79 15.75 10.84 5.25
CA GLU A 79 16.71 11.32 4.23
C GLU A 79 16.16 12.50 3.39
N SER A 80 14.85 12.69 3.35
CA SER A 80 14.16 13.64 2.45
C SER A 80 13.27 14.66 3.18
N ALA A 81 13.58 14.98 4.44
CA ALA A 81 12.74 15.82 5.28
C ALA A 81 12.73 17.31 4.85
N GLU A 82 12.11 17.62 3.72
CA GLU A 82 11.47 18.93 3.54
C GLU A 82 10.29 19.01 4.51
N GLU A 83 10.40 19.88 5.51
CA GLU A 83 9.29 20.12 6.42
C GLU A 83 8.09 20.70 5.66
N LEU A 84 6.92 20.07 5.83
CA LEU A 84 5.67 20.64 5.34
C LEU A 84 5.51 22.08 5.85
N PRO A 85 5.26 23.07 4.98
CA PRO A 85 5.06 24.45 5.39
C PRO A 85 3.93 24.59 6.43
N CYS A 86 4.12 25.45 7.43
CA CYS A 86 3.12 25.66 8.50
C CYS A 86 1.75 26.04 7.94
N SER A 87 1.70 26.85 6.88
CA SER A 87 0.46 27.25 6.22
C SER A 87 -0.37 26.06 5.73
N VAL A 88 0.26 24.98 5.25
CA VAL A 88 -0.44 23.76 4.82
C VAL A 88 -0.96 22.99 6.03
N LYS A 89 -0.16 22.89 7.10
CA LYS A 89 -0.55 22.25 8.37
C LYS A 89 -1.74 22.96 9.01
N GLU A 90 -1.72 24.30 9.07
CA GLU A 90 -2.80 25.12 9.62
C GLU A 90 -4.10 25.00 8.82
N HIS A 91 -4.02 25.07 7.49
CA HIS A 91 -5.20 24.94 6.64
C HIS A 91 -5.83 23.55 6.77
N LEU A 92 -5.02 22.49 6.71
CA LEU A 92 -5.51 21.12 6.90
C LEU A 92 -6.14 20.94 8.27
N ARG A 93 -5.48 21.43 9.33
CA ARG A 93 -6.02 21.40 10.70
C ARG A 93 -7.38 22.07 10.79
N SER A 94 -7.50 23.29 10.24
CA SER A 94 -8.73 24.07 10.25
C SER A 94 -9.85 23.37 9.49
N PHE A 95 -9.53 22.79 8.34
CA PHE A 95 -10.47 22.01 7.53
C PHE A 95 -11.00 20.78 8.28
N LEU A 96 -10.11 19.97 8.86
CA LEU A 96 -10.49 18.75 9.57
C LEU A 96 -11.38 19.05 10.79
N ILE A 97 -11.04 20.07 11.58
CA ILE A 97 -11.84 20.53 12.72
C ILE A 97 -13.23 20.99 12.26
N LYS A 98 -13.29 21.80 11.20
CA LYS A 98 -14.56 22.30 10.63
C LYS A 98 -15.49 21.17 10.19
N HIS A 99 -14.92 20.05 9.72
CA HIS A 99 -15.68 18.88 9.27
C HIS A 99 -15.85 17.80 10.37
N GLY A 100 -15.51 18.09 11.62
CA GLY A 100 -15.75 17.19 12.76
C GLY A 100 -14.82 15.98 12.82
N ILE A 101 -13.68 16.01 12.11
CA ILE A 101 -12.67 14.94 12.15
C ILE A 101 -11.73 15.21 13.34
N PRO A 102 -11.72 14.35 14.38
CA PRO A 102 -10.91 14.58 15.56
C PRO A 102 -9.41 14.38 15.25
N LEU A 103 -8.59 15.34 15.69
CA LEU A 103 -7.13 15.22 15.61
C LEU A 103 -6.60 14.57 16.88
N LYS A 104 -5.92 13.43 16.75
CA LYS A 104 -5.21 12.79 17.86
C LYS A 104 -4.03 13.70 18.24
N LYS A 105 -3.94 14.13 19.50
CA LYS A 105 -2.73 14.79 20.00
C LYS A 105 -1.59 13.78 19.95
N ASN A 106 -0.49 14.12 19.29
CA ASN A 106 0.74 13.36 19.43
C ASN A 106 1.22 13.60 20.87
N ASN A 107 1.48 12.52 21.61
CA ASN A 107 2.18 12.63 22.90
C ASN A 107 3.66 12.84 22.57
N ASP A 108 4.19 13.97 23.04
CA ASP A 108 5.63 14.30 23.08
C ASP A 108 6.43 13.24 23.86
#